data_AF-A0A7L5Z258-F1
#
_entry.id   AF-A0A7L5Z258-F1
#
_cell.length_a   1.000
_cell.length_b   1.000
_cell.length_c   1.000
_cell.angle_alpha   90.00
_cell.angle_beta   90.00
_cell.angle_gamma   90.00
#
_symmetry.space_group_name_H-M   'P 1'
#
loop_
_entity.id
_entity.type
_entity.pdbx_description
1 polymer ?
#
loop_
_entity_poly.entity_id
_entity_poly.type
_entity_poly.pdbx_seq_one_letter_code
_entity_poly.pdbx_strand_id
1 'polypeptide(L)'
;MTEKTKIEKLKDEAEGNDTATFFWRDIEFTVPTNADDWSTDFLESLEEGKAVGIVRGALGPAQWRRVKAMNLKVRDLSELSEQVAKAMGFGSTGNSQPRLGPQ
;
A
#
# COMPACT_ATOMS: atom_id res chain seq x y z
N MET A 1 12.86 9.82 -17.81
CA MET A 1 12.48 10.32 -16.47
C MET A 1 11.47 9.33 -15.92
N THR A 2 11.91 8.39 -15.09
CA THR A 2 11.01 7.40 -14.46
C THR A 2 10.95 7.77 -12.99
N GLU A 3 9.85 8.40 -12.61
CA GLU A 3 9.64 8.92 -11.27
C GLU A 3 9.68 7.76 -10.27
N LYS A 4 10.62 7.85 -9.33
CA LYS A 4 10.87 6.80 -8.35
C LYS A 4 9.71 6.81 -7.37
N THR A 5 8.87 5.77 -7.39
CA THR A 5 7.90 5.52 -6.32
C THR A 5 8.67 5.42 -5.01
N LYS A 6 8.66 6.49 -4.22
CA LYS A 6 9.27 6.52 -2.89
C LYS A 6 8.23 5.94 -1.93
N ILE A 7 8.51 4.75 -1.42
CA ILE A 7 7.74 4.14 -0.34
C ILE A 7 8.44 4.57 0.95
N GLU A 8 7.81 5.44 1.71
CA GLU A 8 8.34 5.89 3.00
C GLU A 8 7.58 5.16 4.11
N LYS A 9 8.29 4.32 4.85
CA LYS A 9 7.71 3.69 6.05
C LYS A 9 7.79 4.70 7.18
N LEU A 10 6.67 5.33 7.49
CA LEU A 10 6.56 6.21 8.64
C LEU A 10 6.18 5.34 9.85
N LYS A 11 7.10 5.17 10.79
CA LYS A 11 6.72 4.74 12.13
C LYS A 11 6.17 5.97 12.83
N ASP A 12 4.85 6.08 12.92
CA ASP A 12 4.23 7.05 13.81
C ASP A 12 4.37 6.49 15.23
N GLU A 13 5.36 6.97 15.98
CA GLU A 13 5.70 6.46 17.32
C GLU A 13 4.65 6.85 18.39
N ALA A 14 3.52 7.47 18.01
CA ALA A 14 2.46 7.89 18.94
C ALA A 14 1.30 6.88 19.05
N GLU A 15 1.13 5.96 18.12
CA GLU A 15 0.09 4.93 18.15
C GLU A 15 0.68 3.70 17.44
N GLY A 16 0.60 2.50 18.02
CA GLY A 16 1.28 1.27 17.52
C GLY A 16 0.76 0.73 16.18
N ASN A 17 0.56 1.59 15.17
CA ASN A 17 0.02 1.27 13.87
C ASN A 17 1.08 1.53 12.80
N ASP A 18 1.90 0.52 12.49
CA ASP A 18 2.89 0.62 11.41
C ASP A 18 2.16 0.84 10.08
N THR A 19 2.32 2.03 9.48
CA THR A 19 1.79 2.36 8.16
C THR A 19 2.92 2.63 7.17
N ALA A 20 2.65 2.41 5.88
CA ALA A 20 3.53 2.80 4.79
C ALA A 20 2.81 3.81 3.91
N THR A 21 3.53 4.86 3.53
CA THR A 21 3.07 5.81 2.52
C THR A 21 3.75 5.55 1.18
N PHE A 22 3.01 5.73 0.09
CA PHE A 22 3.54 5.65 -1.25
C PHE A 22 2.85 6.67 -2.16
N PHE A 23 3.59 7.17 -3.15
CA PHE A 23 3.06 8.06 -4.17
C PHE A 23 2.62 7.29 -5.42
N TRP A 24 1.40 7.54 -5.88
CA TRP A 24 0.90 7.03 -7.15
C TRP A 24 0.15 8.14 -7.89
N ARG A 25 0.60 8.48 -9.11
CA ARG A 25 0.06 9.58 -9.93
C ARG A 25 -0.04 10.91 -9.19
N ASP A 26 1.03 11.31 -8.49
CA ASP A 26 1.10 12.53 -7.68
C ASP A 26 0.17 12.53 -6.44
N ILE A 27 -0.53 11.42 -6.17
CA ILE A 27 -1.36 11.26 -4.98
C ILE A 27 -0.61 10.40 -3.97
N GLU A 28 -0.47 10.92 -2.76
CA GLU A 28 0.03 10.15 -1.63
C GLU A 28 -1.08 9.26 -1.07
N PHE A 29 -0.75 7.98 -0.89
CA PHE A 29 -1.59 6.99 -0.26
C PHE A 29 -0.89 6.41 0.96
N THR A 30 -1.67 6.10 1.99
CA THR A 30 -1.22 5.48 3.23
C THR A 30 -1.89 4.13 3.39
N VAL A 31 -1.13 3.08 3.67
CA VAL A 31 -1.64 1.73 3.88
C VAL A 31 -1.14 1.15 5.20
N PRO A 32 -1.94 0.34 5.91
CA PRO A 32 -1.49 -0.37 7.09
C PRO A 32 -0.50 -1.45 6.68
N THR A 33 0.65 -1.50 7.33
CA THR A 33 1.66 -2.57 7.17
C THR A 33 1.59 -3.62 8.26
N ASN A 34 0.82 -3.36 9.32
CA ASN A 34 0.58 -4.32 10.38
C ASN A 34 -0.55 -5.28 9.97
N ALA A 35 -0.22 -6.58 9.90
CA ALA A 35 -1.17 -7.61 9.52
C ALA A 35 -2.25 -7.87 10.58
N ASP A 36 -1.99 -7.56 11.86
CA ASP A 36 -2.98 -7.68 12.93
C ASP A 36 -4.16 -6.71 12.75
N ASP A 37 -3.96 -5.60 12.03
CA ASP A 37 -5.00 -4.60 11.77
C ASP A 37 -5.80 -4.91 10.48
N TRP A 38 -5.43 -5.97 9.76
CA TRP A 38 -6.09 -6.33 8.51
C TRP A 38 -7.43 -7.00 8.75
N SER A 39 -8.47 -6.45 8.13
CA SER A 39 -9.79 -7.09 8.10
C SER A 39 -9.74 -8.41 7.32
N THR A 40 -10.55 -9.39 7.75
CA THR A 40 -10.68 -10.67 7.03
C THR A 40 -11.09 -10.50 5.56
N ASP A 41 -11.99 -9.56 5.27
CA ASP A 41 -12.40 -9.21 3.89
C ASP A 41 -11.21 -8.78 3.00
N PHE A 42 -10.24 -8.09 3.58
CA PHE A 42 -9.03 -7.67 2.86
C PHE A 42 -8.11 -8.85 2.60
N LEU A 43 -7.92 -9.74 3.59
CA LEU A 43 -7.17 -10.98 3.43
C LEU A 43 -7.79 -11.89 2.36
N GLU A 44 -9.10 -12.10 2.41
CA GLU A 44 -9.83 -12.88 1.39
C GLU A 44 -9.65 -12.26 -0.01
N SER A 45 -9.73 -10.93 -0.10
CA SER A 45 -9.51 -10.22 -1.36
C SER A 45 -8.08 -10.37 -1.89
N LEU A 46 -7.07 -10.42 -1.02
CA LEU A 46 -5.69 -10.72 -1.38
C LEU A 46 -5.54 -12.14 -1.91
N GLU A 47 -6.10 -13.14 -1.21
CA GLU A 47 -6.03 -14.54 -1.61
C GLU A 47 -6.78 -14.82 -2.92
N GLU A 48 -7.94 -14.20 -3.11
CA GLU A 48 -8.73 -14.32 -4.34
C GLU A 48 -8.21 -13.46 -5.50
N GLY A 49 -7.19 -12.62 -5.27
CA GLY A 49 -6.65 -11.71 -6.29
C GLY A 49 -7.64 -10.61 -6.73
N LYS A 50 -8.58 -10.24 -5.86
CA LYS A 50 -9.59 -9.20 -6.13
C LYS A 50 -8.97 -7.82 -5.98
N ALA A 51 -8.40 -7.28 -7.05
CA ALA A 51 -7.75 -5.95 -7.07
C ALA A 51 -8.57 -4.84 -6.39
N VAL A 52 -9.89 -4.80 -6.60
CA VAL A 52 -10.79 -3.82 -5.95
C VAL A 52 -10.84 -4.00 -4.44
N GLY A 53 -10.93 -5.24 -3.97
CA GLY A 53 -10.95 -5.56 -2.54
C GLY A 53 -9.61 -5.27 -1.87
N ILE A 54 -8.50 -5.59 -2.55
CA ILE A 54 -7.14 -5.28 -2.09
C ILE A 54 -6.97 -3.76 -1.91
N VAL A 55 -7.25 -2.98 -2.96
CA VAL A 55 -7.10 -1.52 -2.89
C VAL A 55 -8.04 -0.91 -1.85
N ARG A 56 -9.30 -1.36 -1.79
CA ARG A 56 -10.29 -0.84 -0.83
C ARG A 56 -9.93 -1.16 0.61
N GLY A 57 -9.50 -2.39 0.89
CA GLY A 57 -9.14 -2.84 2.23
C GLY A 57 -7.88 -2.15 2.74
N ALA A 58 -6.85 -2.02 1.89
CA ALA A 58 -5.61 -1.37 2.29
C ALA A 58 -5.73 0.16 2.44
N LEU A 59 -6.44 0.83 1.52
CA LEU A 59 -6.58 2.30 1.57
C LEU A 59 -7.65 2.77 2.55
N GLY A 60 -8.61 1.90 2.89
CA GLY A 60 -9.77 2.24 3.69
C GLY A 60 -10.78 3.15 2.97
N PRO A 61 -11.92 3.45 3.60
CA PRO A 61 -13.07 4.11 2.96
C PRO A 61 -12.82 5.57 2.56
N ALA A 62 -11.90 6.27 3.21
CA ALA A 62 -11.58 7.66 2.90
C ALA A 62 -10.77 7.78 1.59
N GLN A 63 -9.68 7.05 1.48
CA GLN A 63 -8.82 7.06 0.30
C GLN A 63 -9.47 6.33 -0.88
N TRP A 64 -10.23 5.25 -0.64
CA TRP A 64 -10.99 4.56 -1.68
C TRP A 64 -11.99 5.48 -2.40
N ARG A 65 -12.62 6.43 -1.69
CA ARG A 65 -13.49 7.42 -2.33
C ARG A 65 -12.74 8.30 -3.33
N ARG A 66 -11.49 8.67 -3.03
CA ARG A 66 -10.62 9.43 -3.96
C ARG A 66 -10.32 8.61 -5.20
N VAL A 67 -9.93 7.35 -5.02
CA VAL A 67 -9.65 6.40 -6.12
C VAL A 67 -10.88 6.21 -7.02
N LYS A 68 -12.08 6.07 -6.44
CA LYS A 68 -13.33 5.98 -7.22
C LYS A 68 -13.64 7.26 -8.00
N ALA A 69 -13.33 8.42 -7.45
CA ALA A 69 -13.56 9.71 -8.13
C ALA A 69 -12.67 9.89 -9.38
N MET A 70 -11.56 9.15 -9.49
CA MET A 70 -10.63 9.22 -10.62
C MET A 70 -11.10 8.42 -11.85
N ASN A 71 -12.25 7.73 -11.77
CA ASN A 71 -12.82 6.92 -12.84
C ASN A 71 -11.79 5.97 -13.50
N LEU A 72 -11.01 5.29 -12.65
CA LEU A 72 -9.93 4.39 -13.05
C LEU A 72 -10.43 3.20 -13.87
N LYS A 73 -9.63 2.76 -14.84
CA LYS A 73 -9.90 1.51 -15.57
C LYS A 73 -9.34 0.32 -14.79
N VAL A 74 -9.79 -0.88 -15.17
CA VAL A 74 -9.33 -2.15 -14.57
C VAL A 74 -7.80 -2.27 -14.55
N ARG A 75 -7.12 -1.84 -15.62
CA ARG A 75 -5.65 -1.82 -15.69
C ARG A 75 -4.99 -0.93 -14.62
N ASP A 76 -5.61 0.21 -14.31
CA ASP A 76 -5.09 1.15 -13.34
C ASP A 76 -5.30 0.63 -11.91
N LEU A 77 -6.41 -0.08 -11.67
CA LEU A 77 -6.67 -0.78 -10.41
C LEU A 77 -5.70 -1.95 -10.19
N SER A 78 -5.35 -2.69 -11.25
CA SER A 78 -4.32 -3.73 -11.18
C SER A 78 -2.99 -3.14 -10.73
N GLU A 79 -2.52 -2.10 -11.43
CA GLU A 79 -1.26 -1.42 -11.09
C GLU A 79 -1.27 -0.86 -9.65
N LEU A 80 -2.39 -0.25 -9.23
CA LEU A 80 -2.53 0.27 -7.87
C LEU A 80 -2.53 -0.86 -6.83
N SER A 81 -3.19 -2.00 -7.12
CA SER A 81 -3.19 -3.15 -6.22
C SER A 81 -1.80 -3.76 -6.04
N GLU A 82 -0.97 -3.78 -7.09
CA GLU A 82 0.42 -4.23 -7.03
C GLU A 82 1.28 -3.27 -6.19
N GLN A 83 1.08 -1.95 -6.34
CA GLN A 83 1.77 -0.94 -5.54
C GLN A 83 1.40 -1.02 -4.06
N VAL A 84 0.11 -1.23 -3.76
CA VAL A 84 -0.38 -1.50 -2.41
C VAL A 84 0.26 -2.76 -1.84
N ALA A 85 0.22 -3.88 -2.56
CA ALA A 85 0.84 -5.14 -2.13
C ALA A 85 2.34 -4.95 -1.86
N LYS A 86 3.05 -4.19 -2.70
CA LYS A 86 4.46 -3.86 -2.51
C LYS A 86 4.71 -2.99 -1.28
N ALA A 87 3.90 -1.95 -1.05
CA ALA A 87 4.01 -1.10 0.13
C ALA A 87 3.78 -1.90 1.43
N MET A 88 2.87 -2.88 1.38
CA MET A 88 2.54 -3.77 2.50
C MET A 88 3.55 -4.92 2.68
N GLY A 89 4.48 -5.12 1.74
CA GLY A 89 5.52 -6.15 1.83
C GLY A 89 5.20 -7.48 1.15
N PHE A 90 4.07 -7.60 0.45
CA PHE A 90 3.74 -8.74 -0.41
C PHE A 90 4.39 -8.69 -1.80
N GLY A 91 4.75 -7.50 -2.28
CA GLY A 91 5.45 -7.31 -3.54
C GLY A 91 6.95 -7.58 -3.41
N SER A 92 7.35 -8.81 -3.71
CA SER A 92 8.74 -9.29 -3.78
C SER A 92 9.58 -9.13 -2.50
N THR A 93 9.78 -10.25 -1.83
CA THR A 93 11.01 -10.62 -1.12
C THR A 93 12.24 -10.10 -1.89
N GLY A 94 12.94 -9.09 -1.35
CA GLY A 94 14.23 -8.66 -1.88
C GLY A 94 14.48 -7.16 -1.92
N ASN A 95 14.50 -6.48 -0.76
CA ASN A 95 15.56 -5.50 -0.52
C ASN A 95 15.85 -5.44 0.98
N SER A 96 16.76 -6.31 1.40
CA SER A 96 17.63 -6.08 2.53
C SER A 96 18.19 -4.67 2.37
N GLN A 97 17.70 -3.71 3.16
CA GLN A 97 18.49 -2.52 3.41
C GLN A 97 19.28 -2.81 4.68
N PRO A 98 20.55 -3.25 4.59
CA PRO A 98 21.43 -3.15 5.74
C PRO A 98 21.51 -1.65 6.03
N ARG A 99 20.90 -1.20 7.13
CA ARG A 99 21.34 0.06 7.71
C ARG A 99 22.73 -0.21 8.26
N LEU A 100 23.72 0.03 7.39
CA LEU A 100 25.09 0.34 7.76
C LEU A 100 25.02 1.30 8.95
N GLY A 101 25.64 0.86 10.05
CA GLY A 101 25.85 1.71 11.21
C GLY A 101 26.66 2.95 10.81
N PRO A 102 26.39 4.04 11.52
CA PRO A 102 27.42 4.96 11.97
C PRO A 102 27.31 5.04 13.52
N GLN A 103 28.34 4.94 14.35
CA GLN A 103 29.80 4.99 14.21
C GLN A 103 30.44 4.21 15.35
#